data_AF-A0A7S0HC63-F1
#
_entry.id   AF-A0A7S0HC63-F1
#
_cell.length_a   1.000
_cell.length_b   1.000
_cell.length_c   1.000
_cell.angle_alpha   90.00
_cell.angle_beta   90.00
_cell.angle_gamma   90.00
#
_symmetry.space_group_name_H-M   'P 1'
#
loop_
_entity.id
_entity.type
_entity.pdbx_description
1 polymer ?
#
loop_
_entity_poly.entity_id
_entity_poly.type
_entity_poly.pdbx_seq_one_letter_code
_entity_poly.pdbx_strand_id
1 'polypeptide(L)'
;EVSQEQIQYFKEIFMQYDENMDGLISMEENLKQDKVIAEEQGKPFDEAQSRNSFERADLDKDGFVSLEEMTAPRSPEEQCQQLYGDFAEFDGVKSCKCVKGYTADVNGTCIVGSHEVCASQFGPSAEFDGINNCQCKKGFIPDPSGKCITGVNSTCQEMYGPLAMYEPVNNTCTCQTGSVPDSNGTCVEANDTVCQQWFGPNTAFNGKNSCVCKKGFVYADGECFRGSNKICGSIIAGSRFDGNNECVCRKGYEVDPKRAICIKVKTESGQDPVKPPPKQGTISITLVEAKHLPKMDLHTKCDPFVIVKLGDTSKKSKVVKKTYNPKWDQSFVLTYNETQTTPTNLIVEVWDWDRVGN
;
A
#
# COMPACT_ATOMS: atom_id res chain seq x y z
N GLU A 1 -10.11 -2.16 -15.82
CA GLU A 1 -10.13 -1.48 -17.12
C GLU A 1 -10.79 -0.13 -16.93
N VAL A 2 -10.17 0.93 -17.45
CA VAL A 2 -10.70 2.30 -17.39
C VAL A 2 -11.89 2.40 -18.35
N SER A 3 -13.03 2.94 -17.91
CA SER A 3 -14.22 3.08 -18.77
C SER A 3 -14.03 4.18 -19.83
N GLN A 4 -14.79 4.13 -20.92
CA GLN A 4 -14.77 5.18 -21.95
C GLN A 4 -15.15 6.56 -21.39
N GLU A 5 -16.01 6.60 -20.38
CA GLU A 5 -16.39 7.82 -19.66
C GLU A 5 -15.23 8.38 -18.83
N GLN A 6 -14.44 7.51 -18.19
CA GLN A 6 -13.24 7.94 -17.46
C GLN A 6 -12.15 8.47 -18.41
N ILE A 7 -11.97 7.87 -19.58
CA ILE A 7 -11.04 8.38 -20.61
C ILE A 7 -11.45 9.78 -21.08
N GLN A 8 -12.76 10.01 -21.27
CA GLN A 8 -13.27 11.31 -21.68
C GLN A 8 -13.04 12.38 -20.60
N TYR A 9 -13.26 12.03 -19.33
CA TYR A 9 -12.95 12.91 -18.20
C TYR A 9 -11.46 13.29 -18.14
N PHE A 10 -10.55 12.32 -18.30
CA PHE A 10 -9.11 12.60 -18.31
C PHE A 10 -8.70 13.50 -19.49
N LYS A 11 -9.34 13.36 -20.66
CA LYS A 11 -9.13 14.29 -21.79
C LYS A 11 -9.56 15.71 -21.48
N GLU A 12 -10.70 15.89 -20.82
CA GLU A 12 -11.20 17.22 -20.44
C GLU A 12 -10.30 17.91 -19.42
N ILE A 13 -9.70 17.15 -18.50
CA ILE A 13 -8.67 17.67 -17.59
C ILE A 13 -7.39 17.98 -18.35
N PHE A 14 -6.91 17.07 -19.20
CA PHE A 14 -5.70 17.24 -19.98
C PHE A 14 -5.73 18.55 -20.78
N MET A 15 -6.85 18.84 -21.46
CA MET A 15 -7.05 20.07 -22.24
C MET A 15 -7.04 21.36 -21.41
N GLN A 16 -7.23 21.28 -20.08
CA GLN A 16 -7.10 22.46 -19.21
C GLN A 16 -5.65 22.76 -18.84
N TYR A 17 -4.81 21.74 -18.84
CA TYR A 17 -3.39 21.87 -18.53
C TYR A 17 -2.55 22.14 -19.78
N ASP A 18 -2.90 21.55 -20.92
CA ASP A 18 -2.24 21.78 -22.23
C ASP A 18 -2.67 23.14 -22.82
N GLU A 19 -2.06 24.23 -22.34
CA GLU A 19 -2.40 25.60 -22.73
C GLU A 19 -2.06 25.90 -24.20
N ASN A 20 -0.96 25.35 -24.69
CA ASN A 20 -0.47 25.61 -26.03
C ASN A 20 -1.09 24.67 -27.10
N MET A 21 -1.82 23.63 -26.66
CA MET A 21 -2.49 22.61 -27.48
C MET A 21 -1.53 21.80 -28.37
N ASP A 22 -0.31 21.55 -27.91
CA ASP A 22 0.67 20.70 -28.60
C ASP A 22 0.51 19.20 -28.26
N GLY A 23 -0.40 18.88 -27.34
CA GLY A 23 -0.67 17.50 -26.90
C GLY A 23 0.27 17.02 -25.79
N LEU A 24 1.07 17.91 -25.19
CA LEU A 24 2.00 17.65 -24.11
C LEU A 24 1.83 18.71 -23.02
N ILE A 25 1.79 18.29 -21.77
CA ILE A 25 1.79 19.23 -20.64
C ILE A 25 3.24 19.40 -20.18
N SER A 26 3.75 20.62 -20.26
CA SER A 26 5.05 20.98 -19.68
C SER A 26 4.95 21.28 -18.18
N MET A 27 6.10 21.25 -17.49
CA MET A 27 6.16 21.65 -16.07
C MET A 27 5.65 23.09 -15.85
N GLU A 28 5.93 24.01 -16.78
CA GLU A 28 5.48 25.41 -16.68
C GLU A 28 3.96 25.52 -16.75
N GLU A 29 3.34 24.82 -17.70
CA GLU A 29 1.89 24.73 -17.85
C GLU A 29 1.24 24.09 -16.61
N ASN A 30 1.83 23.00 -16.09
CA ASN A 30 1.34 22.35 -14.89
C ASN A 30 1.34 23.27 -13.66
N LEU A 31 2.47 23.95 -13.41
CA LEU A 31 2.60 24.86 -12.27
C LEU A 31 1.62 26.04 -12.39
N LYS A 32 1.42 26.54 -13.61
CA LYS A 32 0.47 27.63 -13.87
C LYS A 32 -0.96 27.20 -13.56
N GLN A 33 -1.37 26.03 -14.03
CA GLN A 33 -2.73 25.52 -13.83
C GLN A 33 -2.99 25.12 -12.36
N ASP A 34 -2.04 24.44 -11.71
CA ASP A 34 -2.15 24.08 -10.28
C ASP A 34 -2.28 25.33 -9.38
N LYS A 35 -1.60 26.42 -9.74
CA LYS A 35 -1.73 27.69 -9.03
C LYS A 35 -3.12 28.30 -9.18
N VAL A 36 -3.72 28.26 -10.38
CA VAL A 36 -5.11 28.70 -10.61
C VAL A 36 -6.08 27.88 -9.77
N ILE A 37 -5.92 26.55 -9.76
CA ILE A 37 -6.77 25.64 -8.98
C ILE A 37 -6.63 25.91 -7.48
N ALA A 38 -5.41 26.17 -6.98
CA ALA A 38 -5.19 26.51 -5.57
C ALA A 38 -5.89 27.82 -5.19
N GLU A 39 -5.81 28.85 -6.06
CA GLU A 39 -6.51 30.13 -5.87
C GLU A 39 -8.03 29.96 -5.86
N GLU A 40 -8.61 29.19 -6.80
CA GLU A 40 -10.05 28.89 -6.84
C GLU A 40 -10.53 28.10 -5.62
N GLN A 41 -9.71 27.18 -5.10
CA GLN A 41 -10.01 26.41 -3.89
C GLN A 41 -9.75 27.19 -2.58
N GLY A 42 -9.19 28.40 -2.66
CA GLY A 42 -8.80 29.20 -1.48
C GLY A 42 -7.70 28.54 -0.65
N LYS A 43 -6.82 27.75 -1.27
CA LYS A 43 -5.71 27.04 -0.63
C LYS A 43 -4.37 27.68 -0.99
N PRO A 44 -3.36 27.63 -0.10
CA PRO A 44 -2.01 28.04 -0.45
C PRO A 44 -1.43 27.09 -1.52
N PHE A 45 -0.82 27.66 -2.55
CA PHE A 45 -0.12 26.91 -3.58
C PHE A 45 1.21 26.37 -3.03
N ASP A 46 1.43 25.05 -3.13
CA ASP A 46 2.68 24.37 -2.82
C ASP A 46 3.38 23.94 -4.11
N GLU A 47 4.40 24.72 -4.50
CA GLU A 47 5.16 24.49 -5.72
C GLU A 47 5.92 23.16 -5.69
N ALA A 48 6.42 22.73 -4.53
CA ALA A 48 7.17 21.49 -4.41
C ALA A 48 6.25 20.27 -4.59
N GLN A 49 5.04 20.33 -4.04
CA GLN A 49 4.01 19.31 -4.24
C GLN A 49 3.59 19.19 -5.70
N SER A 50 3.39 20.32 -6.39
CA SER A 50 3.03 20.35 -7.81
C SER A 50 4.13 19.73 -8.67
N ARG A 51 5.40 20.13 -8.46
CA ARG A 51 6.55 19.55 -9.18
C ARG A 51 6.68 18.04 -8.97
N ASN A 52 6.56 17.57 -7.72
CA ASN A 52 6.59 16.14 -7.43
C ASN A 52 5.42 15.38 -8.08
N SER A 53 4.25 16.02 -8.24
CA SER A 53 3.09 15.41 -8.89
C SER A 53 3.29 15.31 -10.40
N PHE A 54 3.86 16.34 -11.02
CA PHE A 54 4.27 16.32 -12.43
C PHE A 54 5.31 15.24 -12.69
N GLU A 55 6.37 15.18 -11.88
CA GLU A 55 7.42 14.17 -12.02
C GLU A 55 6.87 12.75 -11.88
N ARG A 56 5.81 12.53 -11.09
CA ARG A 56 5.13 11.21 -11.00
C ARG A 56 4.23 10.92 -12.19
N ALA A 57 3.74 11.95 -12.87
CA ALA A 57 2.91 11.82 -14.07
C ALA A 57 3.75 11.59 -15.33
N ASP A 58 4.96 12.14 -15.39
CA ASP A 58 5.97 11.90 -16.43
C ASP A 58 6.62 10.52 -16.21
N LEU A 59 6.10 9.52 -16.92
CA LEU A 59 6.45 8.11 -16.76
C LEU A 59 7.72 7.75 -17.53
N ASP A 60 7.94 8.37 -18.69
CA ASP A 60 9.09 8.08 -19.54
C ASP A 60 10.29 9.03 -19.33
N LYS A 61 10.12 10.03 -18.46
CA LYS A 61 11.14 11.01 -18.02
C LYS A 61 11.63 11.90 -19.15
N ASP A 62 10.76 12.23 -20.10
CA ASP A 62 11.07 13.15 -21.18
C ASP A 62 10.86 14.62 -20.82
N GLY A 63 10.30 14.90 -19.63
CA GLY A 63 10.04 16.25 -19.12
C GLY A 63 8.67 16.81 -19.50
N PHE A 64 7.81 16.00 -20.13
CA PHE A 64 6.45 16.32 -20.49
C PHE A 64 5.49 15.26 -19.93
N VAL A 65 4.20 15.60 -19.87
CA VAL A 65 3.15 14.63 -19.54
C VAL A 65 2.19 14.55 -20.71
N SER A 66 2.10 13.36 -21.30
CA SER A 66 1.18 13.05 -22.39
C SER A 66 -0.16 12.51 -21.88
N LEU A 67 -1.18 12.54 -22.74
CA LEU A 67 -2.49 11.94 -22.44
C LEU A 67 -2.38 10.42 -22.18
N GLU A 68 -1.44 9.76 -22.85
CA GLU A 68 -1.17 8.33 -22.68
C GLU A 68 -0.65 8.03 -21.27
N GLU A 69 0.25 8.87 -20.74
CA GLU A 69 0.78 8.72 -19.38
C GLU A 69 -0.25 9.08 -18.30
N MET A 70 -1.08 10.09 -18.55
CA MET A 70 -2.19 10.41 -17.65
C MET A 70 -3.23 9.28 -17.55
N THR A 71 -3.41 8.51 -18.62
CA THR A 71 -4.41 7.43 -18.70
C THR A 71 -3.80 6.03 -18.55
N ALA A 72 -2.48 5.93 -18.39
CA ALA A 72 -1.78 4.67 -18.24
C ALA A 72 -2.27 3.91 -16.98
N PRO A 73 -2.57 2.60 -17.09
CA PRO A 73 -2.96 1.80 -15.94
C PRO A 73 -1.78 1.65 -14.97
N ARG A 74 -1.78 2.45 -13.90
CA ARG A 74 -0.83 2.34 -12.79
C ARG A 74 -1.09 1.06 -11.98
N SER A 75 -0.03 0.39 -11.57
CA SER A 75 -0.10 -0.68 -10.56
C SER A 75 -0.71 -0.15 -9.26
N PRO A 76 -1.31 -1.03 -8.41
CA PRO A 76 -1.83 -0.59 -7.10
C PRO A 76 -0.78 0.15 -6.25
N GLU A 77 0.49 -0.25 -6.38
CA GLU A 77 1.62 0.40 -5.72
C GLU A 77 1.80 1.85 -6.16
N GLU A 78 1.86 2.08 -7.48
CA GLU A 78 2.02 3.41 -8.07
C GLU A 78 0.82 4.31 -7.75
N GLN A 79 -0.39 3.75 -7.68
CA GLN A 79 -1.57 4.50 -7.26
C GLN A 79 -1.46 4.97 -5.81
N CYS A 80 -0.96 4.13 -4.90
CA CYS A 80 -0.72 4.54 -3.51
C CYS A 80 0.32 5.64 -3.41
N GLN A 81 1.44 5.50 -4.13
CA GLN A 81 2.50 6.49 -4.14
C GLN A 81 2.07 7.83 -4.74
N GLN A 82 1.19 7.80 -5.75
CA GLN A 82 0.62 9.00 -6.33
C GLN A 82 -0.29 9.74 -5.35
N LEU A 83 -1.15 9.02 -4.63
CA LEU A 83 -2.14 9.61 -3.72
C LEU A 83 -1.52 10.08 -2.39
N TYR A 84 -0.59 9.31 -1.85
CA TYR A 84 -0.13 9.46 -0.46
C TYR A 84 1.39 9.69 -0.35
N GLY A 85 2.08 9.86 -1.48
CA GLY A 85 3.52 10.12 -1.55
C GLY A 85 4.36 8.85 -1.61
N ASP A 86 5.65 8.99 -1.91
CA ASP A 86 6.57 7.89 -2.23
C ASP A 86 6.73 6.83 -1.13
N PHE A 87 6.34 7.17 0.10
CA PHE A 87 6.38 6.28 1.27
C PHE A 87 5.04 5.56 1.53
N ALA A 88 4.17 5.50 0.53
CA ALA A 88 2.95 4.70 0.56
C ALA A 88 3.14 3.39 -0.21
N GLU A 89 2.55 2.31 0.31
CA GLU A 89 2.54 0.98 -0.28
C GLU A 89 1.13 0.38 -0.29
N PHE A 90 0.89 -0.53 -1.23
CA PHE A 90 -0.37 -1.28 -1.31
C PHE A 90 -0.40 -2.35 -0.21
N ASP A 91 -1.53 -2.48 0.49
CA ASP A 91 -1.67 -3.45 1.58
C ASP A 91 -1.78 -4.91 1.12
N GLY A 92 -1.88 -5.14 -0.20
CA GLY A 92 -2.07 -6.45 -0.81
C GLY A 92 -3.53 -6.89 -0.90
N VAL A 93 -4.47 -6.05 -0.46
CA VAL A 93 -5.91 -6.31 -0.46
C VAL A 93 -6.62 -5.32 -1.38
N LYS A 94 -6.86 -4.09 -0.89
CA LYS A 94 -7.60 -3.01 -1.60
C LYS A 94 -7.31 -1.62 -1.04
N SER A 95 -6.30 -1.44 -0.19
CA SER A 95 -6.02 -0.15 0.44
C SER A 95 -4.54 0.23 0.40
N CYS A 96 -4.28 1.51 0.64
CA CYS A 96 -2.93 2.05 0.76
C CYS A 96 -2.59 2.25 2.22
N LYS A 97 -1.32 2.05 2.57
CA LYS A 97 -0.78 2.31 3.90
C LYS A 97 0.61 2.91 3.78
N CYS A 98 1.08 3.60 4.82
CA CYS A 98 2.48 4.04 4.84
C CYS A 98 3.42 2.85 5.07
N VAL A 99 4.59 2.91 4.43
CA VAL A 99 5.68 1.95 4.66
C VAL A 99 6.16 2.06 6.10
N LYS A 100 6.83 1.01 6.59
CA LYS A 100 7.33 0.98 7.96
C LYS A 100 8.28 2.16 8.24
N GLY A 101 8.03 2.88 9.34
CA GLY A 101 8.76 4.08 9.75
C GLY A 101 8.10 5.39 9.34
N TYR A 102 6.97 5.34 8.63
CA TYR A 102 6.24 6.51 8.13
C TYR A 102 4.79 6.47 8.62
N THR A 103 4.16 7.64 8.80
CA THR A 103 2.75 7.79 9.18
C THR A 103 2.08 8.78 8.26
N ALA A 104 0.77 8.65 8.08
CA ALA A 104 -0.02 9.64 7.37
C ALA A 104 -0.08 10.95 8.18
N ASP A 105 0.04 12.07 7.49
CA ASP A 105 -0.29 13.39 8.04
C ASP A 105 -1.81 13.65 7.99
N VAL A 106 -2.25 14.82 8.45
CA VAL A 106 -3.68 15.24 8.42
C VAL A 106 -4.29 15.27 7.01
N ASN A 107 -3.47 15.32 5.96
CA ASN A 107 -3.90 15.27 4.56
C ASN A 107 -3.78 13.87 3.95
N GLY A 108 -3.34 12.87 4.73
CA GLY A 108 -3.13 11.50 4.27
C GLY A 108 -1.74 11.23 3.66
N THR A 109 -0.84 12.22 3.60
CA THR A 109 0.49 12.04 3.00
C THR A 109 1.43 11.32 3.96
N CYS A 110 2.15 10.30 3.48
CA CYS A 110 3.09 9.54 4.29
C CYS A 110 4.36 10.34 4.56
N ILE A 111 4.54 10.74 5.83
CA ILE A 111 5.70 11.45 6.36
C ILE A 111 6.46 10.59 7.37
N VAL A 112 7.68 10.97 7.72
CA VAL A 112 8.47 10.23 8.72
C VAL A 112 7.71 10.16 10.04
N GLY A 113 7.51 8.94 10.56
CA GLY A 113 6.77 8.69 11.78
C GLY A 113 7.62 8.94 13.03
N SER A 114 7.11 9.75 13.96
CA SER A 114 7.73 9.95 15.27
C SER A 114 6.69 10.31 16.33
N HIS A 115 7.04 10.17 17.61
CA HIS A 115 6.16 10.59 18.69
C HIS A 115 5.84 12.09 18.62
N GLU A 116 6.81 12.92 18.22
CA GLU A 116 6.65 14.36 18.04
C GLU A 116 5.68 14.68 16.90
N VAL A 117 5.78 13.96 15.78
CA VAL A 117 4.88 14.08 14.62
C VAL A 117 3.45 13.70 14.98
N CYS A 118 3.25 12.63 15.75
CA CYS A 118 1.92 12.26 16.20
C CYS A 118 1.37 13.25 17.23
N ALA A 119 2.22 13.72 18.15
CA ALA A 119 1.83 14.65 19.19
C ALA A 119 1.46 16.04 18.65
N SER A 120 2.14 16.51 17.60
CA SER A 120 1.82 17.79 16.96
C SER A 120 0.48 17.75 16.22
N GLN A 121 0.12 16.60 15.64
CA GLN A 121 -1.11 16.44 14.86
C GLN A 121 -2.33 16.12 15.73
N PHE A 122 -2.20 15.17 16.65
CA PHE A 122 -3.33 14.60 17.39
C PHE A 122 -3.29 14.94 18.89
N GLY A 123 -2.36 15.80 19.30
CA GLY A 123 -2.19 16.27 20.67
C GLY A 123 -1.21 15.43 21.50
N PRO A 124 -0.83 15.90 22.70
CA PRO A 124 0.27 15.33 23.50
C PRO A 124 0.05 13.88 23.96
N SER A 125 -1.20 13.42 23.91
CA SER A 125 -1.59 12.05 24.24
C SER A 125 -1.51 11.09 23.04
N ALA A 126 -1.05 11.54 21.88
CA ALA A 126 -0.77 10.70 20.74
C ALA A 126 0.69 10.19 20.75
N GLU A 127 0.91 9.06 20.10
CA GLU A 127 2.22 8.43 19.94
C GLU A 127 2.32 7.65 18.64
N PHE A 128 3.55 7.46 18.14
CA PHE A 128 3.80 6.59 17.01
C PHE A 128 3.81 5.12 17.49
N ASP A 129 3.14 4.23 16.75
CA ASP A 129 3.05 2.80 17.08
C ASP A 129 4.37 2.04 16.84
N GLY A 130 5.37 2.70 16.25
CA GLY A 130 6.67 2.11 15.90
C GLY A 130 6.65 1.31 14.59
N ILE A 131 5.51 1.29 13.90
CA ILE A 131 5.30 0.58 12.64
C ILE A 131 5.00 1.59 11.56
N ASN A 132 3.79 2.14 11.51
CA ASN A 132 3.37 3.02 10.43
C ASN A 132 2.15 3.90 10.72
N ASN A 133 1.74 4.05 11.99
CA ASN A 133 0.59 4.87 12.34
C ASN A 133 0.79 5.69 13.63
N CYS A 134 0.06 6.80 13.70
CA CYS A 134 -0.21 7.48 14.96
C CYS A 134 -1.39 6.83 15.69
N GLN A 135 -1.26 6.66 17.00
CA GLN A 135 -2.30 6.13 17.87
C GLN A 135 -2.38 6.93 19.17
N CYS A 136 -3.52 6.86 19.84
CA CYS A 136 -3.64 7.43 21.19
C CYS A 136 -2.95 6.52 22.21
N LYS A 137 -2.21 7.13 23.14
CA LYS A 137 -1.63 6.46 24.31
C LYS A 137 -2.73 5.73 25.09
N LYS A 138 -2.34 4.68 25.81
CA LYS A 138 -3.26 3.95 26.70
C LYS A 138 -3.97 4.89 27.67
N GLY A 139 -5.30 4.79 27.74
CA GLY A 139 -6.14 5.70 28.54
C GLY A 139 -6.67 6.90 27.75
N PHE A 140 -6.37 6.99 26.45
CA PHE A 140 -6.82 8.06 25.56
C PHE A 140 -7.39 7.48 24.27
N ILE A 141 -8.42 8.13 23.74
CA ILE A 141 -9.14 7.74 22.54
C ILE A 141 -9.23 8.91 21.56
N PRO A 142 -9.30 8.66 20.24
CA PRO A 142 -9.50 9.72 19.27
C PRO A 142 -10.93 10.26 19.34
N ASP A 143 -11.07 11.58 19.28
CA ASP A 143 -12.35 12.25 19.03
C ASP A 143 -12.70 12.25 17.53
N PRO A 144 -13.87 12.75 17.09
CA PRO A 144 -14.23 12.80 15.68
C PRO A 144 -13.29 13.64 14.80
N SER A 145 -12.46 14.51 15.39
CA SER A 145 -11.41 15.27 14.68
C SER A 145 -10.06 14.53 14.66
N GLY A 146 -9.97 13.36 15.29
CA GLY A 146 -8.75 12.56 15.42
C GLY A 146 -7.89 12.92 16.64
N LYS A 147 -8.27 13.92 17.44
CA LYS A 147 -7.49 14.36 18.59
C LYS A 147 -7.62 13.38 19.74
N CYS A 148 -6.50 13.03 20.38
CA CYS A 148 -6.50 12.13 21.53
C CYS A 148 -7.00 12.83 22.79
N ILE A 149 -8.16 12.39 23.27
CA ILE A 149 -8.82 12.85 24.50
C ILE A 149 -8.91 11.72 25.53
N THR A 150 -9.16 12.06 26.79
CA THR A 150 -9.18 11.06 27.88
C THR A 150 -10.27 10.01 27.63
N GLY A 151 -9.89 8.74 27.66
CA GLY A 151 -10.80 7.60 27.53
C GLY A 151 -11.53 7.34 28.84
N VAL A 152 -12.78 7.81 28.94
CA VAL A 152 -13.69 7.54 30.06
C VAL A 152 -15.13 7.41 29.53
N ASN A 153 -16.02 6.82 30.34
CA ASN A 153 -17.42 6.60 29.95
C ASN A 153 -18.12 7.89 29.53
N SER A 154 -17.93 9.00 30.25
CA SER A 154 -18.58 10.29 29.90
C SER A 154 -18.19 10.75 28.50
N THR A 155 -16.93 10.60 28.13
CA THR A 155 -16.41 10.97 26.80
C THR A 155 -17.00 10.07 25.71
N CYS A 156 -17.06 8.75 25.93
CA CYS A 156 -17.72 7.84 24.99
C CYS A 156 -19.22 8.15 24.85
N GLN A 157 -19.88 8.53 25.96
CA GLN A 157 -21.31 8.85 25.98
C GLN A 157 -21.63 10.14 25.23
N GLU A 158 -20.75 11.14 25.30
CA GLU A 158 -20.86 12.37 24.52
C GLU A 158 -20.72 12.11 23.01
N MET A 159 -19.83 11.20 22.60
CA MET A 159 -19.57 10.91 21.18
C MET A 159 -20.57 9.93 20.57
N TYR A 160 -20.94 8.88 21.30
CA TYR A 160 -21.70 7.74 20.77
C TYR A 160 -23.01 7.48 21.51
N GLY A 161 -23.44 8.41 22.37
CA GLY A 161 -24.71 8.33 23.09
C GLY A 161 -24.64 7.58 24.42
N PRO A 162 -25.73 7.62 25.21
CA PRO A 162 -25.72 7.20 26.63
C PRO A 162 -25.40 5.72 26.88
N LEU A 163 -25.56 4.87 25.86
CA LEU A 163 -25.28 3.43 25.93
C LEU A 163 -23.82 3.08 25.56
N ALA A 164 -22.98 4.07 25.32
CA ALA A 164 -21.55 3.87 25.06
C ALA A 164 -20.73 3.83 26.36
N MET A 165 -19.66 3.07 26.34
CA MET A 165 -18.72 2.92 27.46
C MET A 165 -17.29 2.80 26.97
N TYR A 166 -16.34 3.20 27.81
CA TYR A 166 -14.91 3.07 27.53
C TYR A 166 -14.43 1.65 27.89
N GLU A 167 -13.73 1.00 26.96
CA GLU A 167 -13.09 -0.31 27.15
C GLU A 167 -11.57 -0.15 27.31
N PRO A 168 -11.03 -0.25 28.54
CA PRO A 168 -9.62 0.02 28.82
C PRO A 168 -8.65 -0.99 28.20
N VAL A 169 -9.10 -2.21 27.89
CA VAL A 169 -8.23 -3.25 27.31
C VAL A 169 -7.89 -2.91 25.86
N ASN A 170 -8.89 -2.51 25.08
CA ASN A 170 -8.74 -2.18 23.66
C ASN A 170 -8.56 -0.68 23.41
N ASN A 171 -8.58 0.13 24.46
CA ASN A 171 -8.41 1.58 24.41
C ASN A 171 -9.39 2.24 23.42
N THR A 172 -10.68 1.89 23.52
CA THR A 172 -11.71 2.32 22.56
C THR A 172 -13.08 2.49 23.22
N CYS A 173 -14.01 3.18 22.55
CA CYS A 173 -15.41 3.21 22.95
C CYS A 173 -16.15 2.00 22.36
N THR A 174 -16.99 1.39 23.18
CA THR A 174 -17.83 0.26 22.78
C THR A 174 -19.25 0.49 23.26
N CYS A 175 -20.23 -0.11 22.57
CA CYS A 175 -21.59 -0.16 23.09
C CYS A 175 -21.64 -1.16 24.24
N GLN A 176 -22.34 -0.78 25.32
CA GLN A 176 -22.54 -1.64 26.47
C GLN A 176 -23.29 -2.93 26.09
N THR A 177 -23.34 -3.89 27.02
CA THR A 177 -24.13 -5.11 26.80
C THR A 177 -25.61 -4.76 26.62
N GLY A 178 -26.22 -5.26 25.56
CA GLY A 178 -27.59 -4.98 25.15
C GLY A 178 -27.73 -3.90 24.08
N SER A 179 -26.62 -3.30 23.61
CA SER A 179 -26.66 -2.27 22.56
C SER A 179 -25.70 -2.53 21.40
N VAL A 180 -25.96 -1.88 20.26
CA VAL A 180 -25.17 -1.93 19.02
C VAL A 180 -25.09 -0.53 18.40
N PRO A 181 -24.04 -0.20 17.64
CA PRO A 181 -23.99 1.06 16.91
C PRO A 181 -25.00 1.07 15.75
N ASP A 182 -25.67 2.20 15.54
CA ASP A 182 -26.47 2.48 14.34
C ASP A 182 -25.60 2.93 13.15
N SER A 183 -26.22 3.36 12.04
CA SER A 183 -25.46 3.83 10.85
C SER A 183 -24.58 5.05 11.11
N ASN A 184 -24.85 5.82 12.16
CA ASN A 184 -24.09 7.00 12.53
C ASN A 184 -23.09 6.70 13.67
N GLY A 185 -22.98 5.43 14.10
CA GLY A 185 -22.11 5.01 15.19
C GLY A 185 -22.69 5.26 16.59
N THR A 186 -23.95 5.71 16.70
CA THR A 186 -24.59 5.93 18.01
C THR A 186 -25.05 4.60 18.59
N CYS A 187 -24.74 4.32 19.85
CA CYS A 187 -25.15 3.10 20.53
C CYS A 187 -26.65 3.14 20.85
N VAL A 188 -27.40 2.21 20.24
CA VAL A 188 -28.84 2.03 20.43
C VAL A 188 -29.14 0.66 21.04
N GLU A 189 -30.27 0.53 21.73
CA GLU A 189 -30.70 -0.77 22.27
C GLU A 189 -30.84 -1.79 21.14
N ALA A 190 -30.26 -2.96 21.34
CA ALA A 190 -30.17 -3.99 20.32
C ALA A 190 -31.27 -5.03 20.48
N ASN A 191 -31.94 -5.33 19.38
CA ASN A 191 -32.83 -6.46 19.23
C ASN A 191 -32.80 -6.94 17.77
N ASP A 192 -33.49 -8.03 17.47
CA ASP A 192 -33.51 -8.58 16.12
C ASP A 192 -34.06 -7.60 15.07
N THR A 193 -35.04 -6.76 15.45
CA THR A 193 -35.62 -5.74 14.56
C THR A 193 -34.58 -4.68 14.21
N VAL A 194 -33.83 -4.19 15.21
CA VAL A 194 -32.75 -3.22 15.03
C VAL A 194 -31.65 -3.82 14.15
N CYS A 195 -31.20 -5.04 14.47
CA CYS A 195 -30.20 -5.71 13.64
C CYS A 195 -30.65 -5.83 12.17
N GLN A 196 -31.92 -6.21 11.95
CA GLN A 196 -32.46 -6.37 10.61
C GLN A 196 -32.61 -5.06 9.85
N GLN A 197 -32.95 -3.98 10.54
CA GLN A 197 -33.09 -2.65 9.96
C GLN A 197 -31.75 -2.10 9.46
N TRP A 198 -30.68 -2.28 10.22
CA TRP A 198 -29.38 -1.64 9.92
C TRP A 198 -28.41 -2.55 9.17
N PHE A 199 -28.44 -3.86 9.44
CA PHE A 199 -27.48 -4.83 8.90
C PHE A 199 -28.13 -5.85 7.96
N GLY A 200 -29.41 -5.65 7.62
CA GLY A 200 -30.16 -6.43 6.64
C GLY A 200 -31.00 -7.58 7.22
N PRO A 201 -31.97 -8.11 6.47
CA PRO A 201 -33.04 -8.98 6.98
C PRO A 201 -32.56 -10.33 7.55
N ASN A 202 -31.32 -10.72 7.26
CA ASN A 202 -30.74 -12.01 7.67
C ASN A 202 -29.82 -11.88 8.89
N THR A 203 -29.95 -10.83 9.68
CA THR A 203 -29.19 -10.63 10.93
C THR A 203 -30.07 -10.80 12.16
N ALA A 204 -29.44 -11.12 13.29
CA ALA A 204 -30.06 -11.26 14.60
C ALA A 204 -29.10 -10.77 15.68
N PHE A 205 -29.65 -10.34 16.80
CA PHE A 205 -28.83 -9.92 17.93
C PHE A 205 -28.27 -11.17 18.64
N ASN A 206 -26.97 -11.17 18.93
CA ASN A 206 -26.32 -12.29 19.61
C ASN A 206 -26.62 -12.38 21.13
N GLY A 207 -27.47 -11.48 21.65
CA GLY A 207 -27.81 -11.40 23.07
C GLY A 207 -26.74 -10.71 23.94
N LYS A 208 -25.68 -10.17 23.33
CA LYS A 208 -24.59 -9.48 24.03
C LYS A 208 -24.40 -8.05 23.54
N ASN A 209 -23.82 -7.84 22.37
CA ASN A 209 -23.44 -6.50 21.89
C ASN A 209 -23.15 -6.47 20.38
N SER A 210 -23.68 -7.44 19.62
CA SER A 210 -23.40 -7.53 18.19
C SER A 210 -24.56 -8.12 17.41
N CYS A 211 -24.76 -7.59 16.20
CA CYS A 211 -25.64 -8.17 15.20
C CYS A 211 -24.84 -9.19 14.37
N VAL A 212 -25.31 -10.43 14.35
CA VAL A 212 -24.67 -11.55 13.65
C VAL A 212 -25.61 -12.11 12.60
N CYS A 213 -25.10 -12.83 11.61
CA CYS A 213 -25.96 -13.53 10.66
C CYS A 213 -26.84 -14.58 11.36
N LYS A 214 -28.14 -14.61 11.01
CA LYS A 214 -29.09 -15.65 11.43
C LYS A 214 -28.56 -17.03 11.08
N LYS A 215 -28.98 -18.06 11.81
CA LYS A 215 -28.55 -19.44 11.57
C LYS A 215 -28.66 -19.84 10.10
N GLY A 216 -27.58 -20.36 9.52
CA GLY A 216 -27.56 -20.78 8.11
C GLY A 216 -27.10 -19.71 7.12
N PHE A 217 -26.72 -18.52 7.60
CA PHE A 217 -26.22 -17.41 6.78
C PHE A 217 -24.76 -17.09 7.10
N VAL A 218 -24.01 -16.64 6.10
CA VAL A 218 -22.60 -16.27 6.21
C VAL A 218 -22.45 -14.81 5.83
N TYR A 219 -21.65 -14.06 6.59
CA TYR A 219 -21.33 -12.68 6.26
C TYR A 219 -20.31 -12.62 5.13
N ALA A 220 -20.63 -11.94 4.04
CA ALA A 220 -19.74 -11.69 2.92
C ALA A 220 -20.05 -10.31 2.35
N ASP A 221 -19.04 -9.56 1.89
CA ASP A 221 -19.24 -8.30 1.15
C ASP A 221 -20.22 -7.29 1.81
N GLY A 222 -20.25 -7.22 3.14
CA GLY A 222 -21.12 -6.28 3.87
C GLY A 222 -22.49 -6.82 4.25
N GLU A 223 -22.87 -8.03 3.83
CA GLU A 223 -24.22 -8.56 4.02
C GLU A 223 -24.23 -10.05 4.43
N CYS A 224 -25.37 -10.52 4.97
CA CYS A 224 -25.58 -11.92 5.32
C CYS A 224 -26.24 -12.71 4.18
N PHE A 225 -25.44 -13.55 3.52
CA PHE A 225 -25.86 -14.43 2.43
C PHE A 225 -26.21 -15.82 2.91
N ARG A 226 -27.14 -16.50 2.23
CA ARG A 226 -27.45 -17.91 2.55
C ARG A 226 -26.19 -18.76 2.38
N GLY A 227 -25.78 -19.43 3.45
CA GLY A 227 -24.54 -20.20 3.51
C GLY A 227 -24.48 -21.27 2.43
N SER A 228 -23.39 -21.28 1.66
CA SER A 228 -23.15 -22.28 0.62
C SER A 228 -21.65 -22.41 0.35
N ASN A 229 -21.25 -23.53 -0.26
CA ASN A 229 -19.85 -23.71 -0.67
C ASN A 229 -19.39 -22.66 -1.68
N LYS A 230 -20.31 -22.10 -2.48
CA LYS A 230 -20.00 -21.03 -3.44
C LYS A 230 -19.64 -19.73 -2.72
N ILE A 231 -20.45 -19.32 -1.74
CA ILE A 231 -20.20 -18.14 -0.91
C ILE A 231 -18.93 -18.32 -0.08
N CYS A 232 -18.77 -19.48 0.57
CA CYS A 232 -17.56 -19.72 1.33
C CYS A 232 -16.30 -19.73 0.46
N GLY A 233 -16.37 -20.28 -0.75
CA GLY A 233 -15.27 -20.26 -1.70
C GLY A 233 -14.85 -18.87 -2.19
N SER A 234 -15.75 -17.87 -2.19
CA SER A 234 -15.41 -16.48 -2.52
C SER A 234 -14.79 -15.72 -1.35
N ILE A 235 -15.10 -16.09 -0.11
CA ILE A 235 -14.50 -15.49 1.09
C ILE A 235 -13.14 -16.13 1.37
N ILE A 236 -13.08 -17.46 1.37
CA ILE A 236 -11.87 -18.25 1.61
C ILE A 236 -11.77 -19.34 0.56
N ALA A 237 -10.79 -19.22 -0.34
CA ALA A 237 -10.65 -20.17 -1.44
C ALA A 237 -10.42 -21.60 -0.91
N GLY A 238 -11.26 -22.55 -1.36
CA GLY A 238 -11.21 -23.95 -0.94
C GLY A 238 -11.94 -24.28 0.37
N SER A 239 -12.56 -23.29 1.01
CA SER A 239 -13.42 -23.53 2.17
C SER A 239 -14.81 -24.06 1.77
N ARG A 240 -15.58 -24.51 2.77
CA ARG A 240 -16.95 -24.98 2.60
C ARG A 240 -17.81 -24.45 3.73
N PHE A 241 -19.13 -24.44 3.53
CA PHE A 241 -20.05 -24.09 4.59
C PHE A 241 -20.17 -25.25 5.59
N ASP A 242 -20.11 -24.95 6.88
CA ASP A 242 -20.19 -25.96 7.95
C ASP A 242 -21.64 -26.33 8.34
N GLY A 243 -22.61 -25.50 7.97
CA GLY A 243 -24.03 -25.64 8.32
C GLY A 243 -24.49 -24.72 9.46
N ASN A 244 -23.58 -24.06 10.16
CA ASN A 244 -23.81 -23.22 11.34
C ASN A 244 -23.01 -21.91 11.27
N ASN A 245 -23.18 -21.20 10.14
CA ASN A 245 -22.70 -19.82 9.91
C ASN A 245 -21.21 -19.66 9.62
N GLU A 246 -20.42 -20.74 9.53
CA GLU A 246 -18.98 -20.65 9.33
C GLU A 246 -18.52 -21.22 7.99
N CYS A 247 -17.49 -20.57 7.43
CA CYS A 247 -16.74 -21.08 6.30
C CYS A 247 -15.48 -21.77 6.80
N VAL A 248 -15.46 -23.10 6.70
CA VAL A 248 -14.41 -23.93 7.28
C VAL A 248 -13.61 -24.62 6.19
N CYS A 249 -12.32 -24.79 6.43
CA CYS A 249 -11.48 -25.62 5.60
C CYS A 249 -11.81 -27.11 5.76
N ARG A 250 -11.39 -27.91 4.78
CA ARG A 250 -11.52 -29.37 4.90
C ARG A 250 -10.62 -29.89 6.01
N LYS A 251 -10.93 -31.06 6.57
CA LYS A 251 -10.10 -31.68 7.61
C LYS A 251 -8.66 -31.83 7.10
N GLY A 252 -7.69 -31.38 7.90
CA GLY A 252 -6.27 -31.33 7.52
C GLY A 252 -5.88 -30.11 6.69
N TYR A 253 -6.75 -29.09 6.62
CA TYR A 253 -6.46 -27.77 6.04
C TYR A 253 -6.83 -26.68 7.05
N GLU A 254 -6.07 -25.59 7.03
CA GLU A 254 -6.27 -24.38 7.84
C GLU A 254 -6.30 -23.15 6.92
N VAL A 255 -6.89 -22.06 7.41
CA VAL A 255 -6.95 -20.79 6.67
C VAL A 255 -5.59 -20.11 6.74
N ASP A 256 -5.01 -19.74 5.60
CA ASP A 256 -3.91 -18.77 5.52
C ASP A 256 -4.52 -17.36 5.63
N PRO A 257 -4.39 -16.65 6.77
CA PRO A 257 -5.04 -15.38 6.98
C PRO A 257 -4.53 -14.27 6.05
N LYS A 258 -3.33 -14.42 5.46
CA LYS A 258 -2.76 -13.43 4.54
C LYS A 258 -3.30 -13.56 3.12
N ARG A 259 -3.70 -14.77 2.74
CA ARG A 259 -4.13 -15.07 1.37
C ARG A 259 -5.61 -15.41 1.26
N ALA A 260 -6.30 -15.58 2.40
CA ALA A 260 -7.68 -16.04 2.46
C ALA A 260 -7.89 -17.35 1.65
N ILE A 261 -7.02 -18.34 1.85
CA ILE A 261 -7.10 -19.65 1.19
C ILE A 261 -6.94 -20.79 2.21
N CYS A 262 -7.53 -21.95 1.94
CA CYS A 262 -7.29 -23.16 2.72
C CYS A 262 -5.98 -23.83 2.30
N ILE A 263 -5.01 -23.90 3.21
CA ILE A 263 -3.72 -24.57 3.03
C ILE A 263 -3.64 -25.86 3.85
N LYS A 264 -2.95 -26.88 3.32
CA LYS A 264 -2.83 -28.18 4.00
C LYS A 264 -1.98 -28.04 5.27
N VAL A 265 -2.52 -28.45 6.41
CA VAL A 265 -1.80 -28.51 7.68
C VAL A 265 -0.74 -29.60 7.57
N LYS A 266 0.53 -29.23 7.74
CA LYS A 266 1.60 -30.21 7.92
C LYS A 266 1.47 -30.72 9.36
N THR A 267 1.07 -31.97 9.53
CA THR A 267 1.06 -32.62 10.84
C THR A 267 2.51 -32.83 11.27
N GLU A 268 2.98 -32.04 12.21
CA GLU A 268 4.30 -32.21 12.82
C GLU A 268 4.15 -33.03 14.10
N SER A 269 4.73 -34.24 14.10
CA SER A 269 5.31 -34.77 15.32
C SER A 269 6.36 -33.76 15.80
N GLY A 270 6.14 -33.18 16.98
CA GLY A 270 6.75 -31.94 17.46
C GLY A 270 8.26 -31.75 17.21
N GLN A 271 8.58 -30.58 16.66
CA GLN A 271 9.79 -29.79 16.88
C GLN A 271 9.48 -28.34 16.48
N ASP A 272 10.07 -27.36 17.17
CA ASP A 272 9.91 -25.91 16.97
C ASP A 272 9.81 -25.49 15.50
N PRO A 273 9.11 -24.39 15.15
CA PRO A 273 8.88 -23.99 13.75
C PRO A 273 10.22 -23.86 13.02
N VAL A 274 10.56 -24.90 12.23
CA VAL A 274 11.77 -24.90 11.43
C VAL A 274 11.57 -23.84 10.36
N LYS A 275 12.23 -22.70 10.55
CA LYS A 275 12.41 -21.66 9.53
C LYS A 275 12.66 -22.37 8.19
N PRO A 276 11.93 -22.04 7.11
CA PRO A 276 12.15 -22.69 5.82
C PRO A 276 13.64 -22.66 5.50
N PRO A 277 14.21 -23.76 4.96
CA PRO A 277 15.64 -23.82 4.68
C PRO A 277 16.01 -22.61 3.81
N PRO A 278 17.10 -21.90 4.13
CA PRO A 278 17.44 -20.67 3.45
C PRO A 278 17.56 -20.93 1.95
N LYS A 279 16.91 -20.07 1.16
CA LYS A 279 16.88 -20.18 -0.30
C LYS A 279 18.31 -20.15 -0.82
N GLN A 280 18.66 -21.14 -1.63
CA GLN A 280 19.95 -21.25 -2.28
C GLN A 280 19.73 -21.54 -3.76
N GLY A 281 20.56 -20.95 -4.62
CA GLY A 281 20.44 -21.13 -6.05
C GLY A 281 21.56 -20.46 -6.83
N THR A 282 21.50 -20.57 -8.14
CA THR A 282 22.45 -19.93 -9.06
C THR A 282 21.70 -18.94 -9.95
N ILE A 283 22.20 -17.72 -10.02
CA ILE A 283 21.71 -16.68 -10.93
C ILE A 283 22.61 -16.69 -12.16
N SER A 284 22.03 -17.04 -13.32
CA SER A 284 22.69 -16.95 -14.62
C SER A 284 22.36 -15.61 -15.26
N ILE A 285 23.38 -14.84 -15.61
CA ILE A 285 23.27 -13.47 -16.13
C ILE A 285 23.91 -13.45 -17.50
N THR A 286 23.14 -13.13 -18.53
CA THR A 286 23.65 -12.98 -19.90
C THR A 286 23.69 -11.50 -20.25
N LEU A 287 24.88 -10.94 -20.29
CA LEU A 287 25.14 -9.57 -20.70
C LEU A 287 25.19 -9.50 -22.24
N VAL A 288 24.19 -8.86 -22.83
CA VAL A 288 24.02 -8.79 -24.29
C VAL A 288 24.71 -7.54 -24.87
N GLU A 289 24.13 -6.37 -24.68
CA GLU A 289 24.60 -5.09 -25.22
C GLU A 289 24.14 -3.89 -24.38
N ALA A 290 24.75 -2.73 -24.61
CA ALA A 290 24.23 -1.43 -24.18
C ALA A 290 24.18 -0.49 -25.39
N LYS A 291 23.33 0.54 -25.32
CA LYS A 291 23.17 1.54 -26.39
C LYS A 291 23.19 2.94 -25.81
N HIS A 292 23.66 3.89 -26.63
CA HIS A 292 23.69 5.32 -26.30
C HIS A 292 24.38 5.64 -24.97
N LEU A 293 25.50 4.99 -24.67
CA LEU A 293 26.27 5.32 -23.47
C LEU A 293 26.70 6.81 -23.49
N PRO A 294 26.62 7.51 -22.35
CA PRO A 294 26.96 8.92 -22.26
C PRO A 294 28.45 9.14 -22.59
N LYS A 295 28.76 10.31 -23.16
CA LYS A 295 30.16 10.70 -23.38
C LYS A 295 30.80 11.00 -22.03
N MET A 296 31.72 10.15 -21.60
CA MET A 296 32.51 10.38 -20.40
C MET A 296 33.76 11.24 -20.67
N ASP A 297 34.21 11.30 -21.93
CA ASP A 297 35.37 12.08 -22.38
C ASP A 297 35.04 13.10 -23.47
N LEU A 298 35.64 14.29 -23.39
CA LEU A 298 35.51 15.37 -24.39
C LEU A 298 36.16 15.04 -25.75
N HIS A 299 37.14 14.13 -25.79
CA HIS A 299 37.99 13.92 -26.97
C HIS A 299 38.05 12.46 -27.47
N THR A 300 37.49 11.48 -26.75
CA THR A 300 37.57 10.06 -27.15
C THR A 300 36.22 9.34 -27.01
N LYS A 301 36.13 8.13 -27.57
CA LYS A 301 34.95 7.25 -27.41
C LYS A 301 35.19 6.34 -26.22
N CYS A 302 34.15 6.01 -25.47
CA CYS A 302 34.23 5.13 -24.31
C CYS A 302 34.78 3.72 -24.64
N ASP A 303 35.48 3.14 -23.67
CA ASP A 303 35.92 1.75 -23.59
C ASP A 303 35.09 1.00 -22.50
N PRO A 304 33.77 0.81 -22.69
CA PRO A 304 32.88 0.31 -21.64
C PRO A 304 33.12 -1.16 -21.24
N PHE A 305 32.98 -1.42 -19.95
CA PHE A 305 32.85 -2.75 -19.33
C PHE A 305 31.79 -2.74 -18.24
N VAL A 306 31.30 -3.92 -17.86
CA VAL A 306 30.26 -4.08 -16.85
C VAL A 306 30.82 -4.81 -15.63
N ILE A 307 30.48 -4.31 -14.45
CA ILE A 307 30.68 -5.00 -13.18
C ILE A 307 29.32 -5.47 -12.67
N VAL A 308 29.21 -6.78 -12.43
CA VAL A 308 28.04 -7.40 -11.83
C VAL A 308 28.40 -7.80 -10.40
N LYS A 309 27.66 -7.31 -9.40
CA LYS A 309 27.88 -7.57 -7.97
C LYS A 309 26.64 -8.20 -7.33
N LEU A 310 26.83 -9.22 -6.51
CA LEU A 310 25.79 -9.86 -5.70
C LEU A 310 26.40 -10.29 -4.36
N GLY A 311 25.97 -9.66 -3.26
CA GLY A 311 26.66 -9.78 -1.97
C GLY A 311 28.15 -9.44 -2.12
N ASP A 312 29.01 -10.33 -1.62
CA ASP A 312 30.48 -10.18 -1.69
C ASP A 312 31.08 -10.61 -3.04
N THR A 313 30.28 -11.19 -3.95
CA THR A 313 30.79 -11.67 -5.25
C THR A 313 30.69 -10.57 -6.30
N SER A 314 31.79 -10.31 -7.01
CA SER A 314 31.81 -9.44 -8.19
C SER A 314 32.40 -10.15 -9.41
N LYS A 315 31.83 -9.89 -10.59
CA LYS A 315 32.33 -10.36 -11.89
C LYS A 315 32.41 -9.18 -12.86
N LYS A 316 33.48 -9.14 -13.65
CA LYS A 316 33.75 -8.09 -14.64
C LYS A 316 33.65 -8.65 -16.07
N SER A 317 33.01 -7.91 -16.97
CA SER A 317 32.97 -8.23 -18.40
C SER A 317 34.27 -7.89 -19.11
N LYS A 318 34.38 -8.35 -20.36
CA LYS A 318 35.36 -7.82 -21.30
C LYS A 318 35.12 -6.33 -21.52
N VAL A 319 36.22 -5.59 -21.72
CA VAL A 319 36.20 -4.19 -22.17
C VAL A 319 35.95 -4.18 -23.68
N VAL A 320 34.95 -3.44 -24.13
CA VAL A 320 34.70 -3.21 -25.56
C VAL A 320 35.20 -1.83 -25.91
N LYS A 321 36.12 -1.72 -26.87
CA LYS A 321 36.83 -0.46 -27.10
C LYS A 321 36.08 0.50 -28.04
N LYS A 322 36.20 1.79 -27.78
CA LYS A 322 35.83 2.92 -28.64
C LYS A 322 34.40 2.87 -29.16
N THR A 323 33.42 2.65 -28.28
CA THR A 323 32.01 2.54 -28.66
C THR A 323 31.05 3.06 -27.58
N TYR A 324 29.96 3.68 -28.02
CA TYR A 324 28.81 4.02 -27.18
C TYR A 324 27.72 2.94 -27.21
N ASN A 325 27.90 1.93 -28.06
CA ASN A 325 26.97 0.82 -28.25
C ASN A 325 27.73 -0.51 -28.13
N PRO A 326 28.25 -0.86 -26.94
CA PRO A 326 29.01 -2.09 -26.78
C PRO A 326 28.11 -3.32 -26.86
N LYS A 327 28.66 -4.39 -27.43
CA LYS A 327 28.06 -5.73 -27.43
C LYS A 327 29.03 -6.70 -26.76
N TRP A 328 28.61 -7.34 -25.68
CA TRP A 328 29.45 -8.25 -24.91
C TRP A 328 29.15 -9.72 -25.19
N ASP A 329 27.87 -10.07 -25.40
CA ASP A 329 27.39 -11.44 -25.56
C ASP A 329 28.06 -12.43 -24.56
N GLN A 330 28.14 -12.03 -23.30
CA GLN A 330 28.92 -12.71 -22.24
C GLN A 330 28.01 -13.15 -21.09
N SER A 331 28.14 -14.40 -20.65
CA SER A 331 27.36 -14.91 -19.50
C SER A 331 28.19 -15.08 -18.24
N PHE A 332 27.56 -14.84 -17.08
CA PHE A 332 28.09 -15.01 -15.73
C PHE A 332 27.16 -15.91 -14.93
N VAL A 333 27.71 -16.67 -13.99
CA VAL A 333 26.94 -17.42 -13.00
C VAL A 333 27.37 -16.95 -11.61
N LEU A 334 26.40 -16.54 -10.80
CA LEU A 334 26.58 -16.12 -9.41
C LEU A 334 25.80 -17.06 -8.50
N THR A 335 26.35 -17.38 -7.33
CA THR A 335 25.64 -18.17 -6.33
C THR A 335 24.89 -17.25 -5.38
N TYR A 336 23.62 -17.55 -5.12
CA TYR A 336 22.79 -16.87 -4.14
C TYR A 336 22.54 -17.79 -2.95
N ASN A 337 22.72 -17.26 -1.75
CA ASN A 337 22.36 -17.91 -0.50
C ASN A 337 21.72 -16.87 0.43
N GLU A 338 20.44 -17.05 0.77
CA GLU A 338 19.65 -16.13 1.59
C GLU A 338 20.30 -15.75 2.94
N THR A 339 21.17 -16.61 3.48
CA THR A 339 21.88 -16.35 4.75
C THR A 339 23.27 -15.75 4.60
N GLN A 340 23.86 -15.79 3.40
CA GLN A 340 25.25 -15.37 3.17
C GLN A 340 25.37 -14.22 2.17
N THR A 341 24.37 -14.02 1.31
CA THR A 341 24.38 -13.00 0.27
C THR A 341 23.74 -11.72 0.80
N THR A 342 24.58 -10.82 1.31
CA THR A 342 24.19 -9.48 1.77
C THR A 342 25.10 -8.42 1.16
N PRO A 343 24.59 -7.36 0.51
CA PRO A 343 23.18 -7.10 0.20
C PRO A 343 22.60 -8.10 -0.82
N THR A 344 21.28 -8.31 -0.79
CA THR A 344 20.58 -9.23 -1.70
C THR A 344 20.36 -8.67 -3.10
N ASN A 345 20.61 -7.38 -3.30
CA ASN A 345 20.44 -6.70 -4.59
C ASN A 345 21.53 -7.13 -5.57
N LEU A 346 21.12 -7.48 -6.79
CA LEU A 346 22.03 -7.63 -7.92
C LEU A 346 22.33 -6.24 -8.48
N ILE A 347 23.58 -5.81 -8.37
CA ILE A 347 24.03 -4.51 -8.86
C ILE A 347 24.76 -4.72 -10.19
N VAL A 348 24.36 -3.99 -11.22
CA VAL A 348 25.00 -4.01 -12.55
C VAL A 348 25.45 -2.59 -12.87
N GLU A 349 26.75 -2.36 -12.93
CA GLU A 349 27.34 -1.05 -13.18
C GLU A 349 28.10 -1.08 -14.50
N VAL A 350 27.90 -0.07 -15.35
CA VAL A 350 28.70 0.16 -16.55
C VAL A 350 29.81 1.15 -16.21
N TRP A 351 31.04 0.82 -16.55
CA TRP A 351 32.24 1.60 -16.27
C TRP A 351 33.01 1.84 -17.55
N ASP A 352 33.66 2.99 -17.66
CA ASP A 352 34.62 3.27 -18.73
C ASP A 352 36.03 2.80 -18.31
N TRP A 353 36.75 2.12 -19.19
CA TRP A 353 38.10 1.66 -18.90
C TRP A 353 39.15 2.62 -19.44
N ASP A 354 39.82 3.32 -18.52
CA ASP A 354 40.92 4.21 -18.87
C ASP A 354 42.29 3.61 -18.63
N ARG A 355 43.22 3.88 -19.55
CA ARG A 355 44.60 3.41 -19.50
C ARG A 355 45.51 4.46 -18.83
N VAL A 356 45.25 4.74 -17.55
CA VAL A 356 46.07 5.53 -16.60
C VAL A 356 46.15 7.05 -16.85
N GLY A 357 45.64 7.82 -15.87
CA GLY A 357 46.37 8.88 -15.15
C GLY A 357 46.60 10.23 -15.82
N ASN A 358 45.74 11.20 -15.49
CA ASN A 358 46.14 12.42 -14.78
C ASN A 358 44.95 12.98 -13.99
#